data_AF-A0A3D2TWH0-F1
#
_entry.id   AF-A0A3D2TWH0-F1
#
_cell.length_a   1.000
_cell.length_b   1.000
_cell.length_c   1.000
_cell.angle_alpha   90.00
_cell.angle_beta   90.00
_cell.angle_gamma   90.00
#
_symmetry.space_group_name_H-M   'P 1'
#
loop_
_entity.id
_entity.type
_entity.pdbx_description
1 polymer ?
#
loop_
_entity_poly.entity_id
_entity_poly.type
_entity_poly.pdbx_seq_one_letter_code
_entity_poly.pdbx_strand_id
1 'polypeptide(L)'
;MRKKLLCALLAVSMVVSSGTMLPNTQAVTASAASTSVSPFTGKTYTHSDVFQGKNVYHGIDVSYHNGAIDWAKAAADGVEYAFIRVGYRGWGSGTVVEDPRFKTYIKDALDAGVHVGLYFFTEARTTKEAIEEANFCLKMAANYDIELPIAFDYEYQYSDGSLVSPKAGISKAQATANCEAFCDTISAGGYTPMIYANSSDLKTLIDGASLQQKYMIWLANYTTKTSYTGEYDIWQYSSTGKINGFTTNVDCNFWYSDTDIAKINFNSGELKDAAIAKIPTQIYTGKEIKPALTVTLNRRGLKAGRDYTVTYSNNKKPGKATVTITGKGNFTGTRTTSFTIKPKAVSGITAKSGSKKITLTWKGATGGDGYEIYRSSEYNGTYKKVKTITKATTKKWINKKLAKDREYFYKIRAYRKVNGKKYFGAYLKVSAGTTPGGKGFQTKTAMKLLKKPSAKSAKRATIPAGATVHYIGKTVLKNKAKFYHVQFHKGSKTFDGYLTSIKGLKLRKTLITAKRSPLKQSASASAKTLATLPKNMPVIVLKTKKSGKHTWYMTVYLKGKKLHTGYVNATQF
;
A
#
# COMPACT_ATOMS: atom_id res chain seq x y z
N MET A 1 16.70 59.38 -31.91
CA MET A 1 15.60 60.22 -31.38
C MET A 1 15.11 59.64 -30.07
N ARG A 2 15.40 60.32 -28.97
CA ARG A 2 14.94 59.99 -27.60
C ARG A 2 13.45 60.37 -27.49
N LYS A 3 12.57 59.45 -27.07
CA LYS A 3 11.22 59.81 -26.60
C LYS A 3 11.16 59.58 -25.09
N LYS A 4 10.95 60.69 -24.40
CA LYS A 4 10.91 60.89 -22.95
C LYS A 4 9.63 60.27 -22.37
N LEU A 5 9.78 59.63 -21.21
CA LEU A 5 8.71 59.40 -20.24
C LEU A 5 8.12 60.76 -19.81
N LEU A 6 6.80 60.87 -19.84
CA LEU A 6 6.05 61.92 -19.14
C LEU A 6 5.20 61.22 -18.08
N CYS A 7 5.57 61.39 -16.81
CA CYS A 7 4.70 61.08 -15.67
C CYS A 7 3.62 62.16 -15.61
N ALA A 8 2.36 61.76 -15.80
CA ALA A 8 1.20 62.57 -15.45
C ALA A 8 0.75 62.18 -14.04
N LEU A 9 0.98 63.06 -13.06
CA LEU A 9 0.24 63.05 -11.80
C LEU A 9 -1.20 63.48 -12.13
N LEU A 10 -2.15 62.53 -12.10
CA LEU A 10 -3.55 62.88 -11.92
C LEU A 10 -3.85 62.86 -10.42
N ALA A 11 -4.05 64.05 -9.85
CA ALA A 11 -4.70 64.23 -8.57
C ALA A 11 -6.18 63.83 -8.73
N VAL A 12 -6.56 62.67 -8.19
CA VAL A 12 -7.96 62.33 -7.99
C VAL A 12 -8.38 62.93 -6.66
N SER A 13 -9.20 63.97 -6.73
CA SER A 13 -9.96 64.55 -5.62
C SER A 13 -10.79 63.45 -4.96
N MET A 14 -10.43 63.06 -3.74
CA MET A 14 -11.31 62.29 -2.86
C MET A 14 -12.51 63.16 -2.50
N VAL A 15 -13.63 62.93 -3.17
CA VAL A 15 -14.94 63.29 -2.62
C VAL A 15 -15.14 62.35 -1.44
N VAL A 16 -14.94 62.87 -0.23
CA VAL A 16 -15.37 62.22 1.00
C VAL A 16 -16.89 62.31 1.02
N SER A 17 -17.57 61.39 0.34
CA SER A 17 -18.97 61.14 0.68
C SER A 17 -18.94 60.47 2.04
N SER A 18 -19.48 61.15 3.04
CA SER A 18 -19.83 60.61 4.34
C SER A 18 -20.82 59.46 4.16
N GLY A 19 -20.31 58.30 3.77
CA GLY A 19 -20.98 57.03 3.95
C GLY A 19 -20.99 56.77 5.44
N THR A 20 -22.18 56.80 6.02
CA THR A 20 -22.44 56.31 7.36
C THR A 20 -21.76 54.96 7.53
N MET A 21 -20.69 54.92 8.32
CA MET A 21 -20.15 53.68 8.87
C MET A 21 -21.32 52.96 9.54
N LEU A 22 -21.76 51.84 8.97
CA LEU A 22 -22.66 50.94 9.67
C LEU A 22 -21.98 50.57 10.99
N PRO A 23 -22.71 50.56 12.12
CA PRO A 23 -22.13 50.26 13.41
C PRO A 23 -21.47 48.89 13.33
N ASN A 24 -20.23 48.83 13.81
CA ASN A 24 -19.46 47.62 14.05
C ASN A 24 -20.32 46.66 14.90
N THR A 25 -21.07 45.77 14.25
CA THR A 25 -21.76 44.67 14.91
C THR A 25 -20.68 43.79 15.50
N GLN A 26 -20.54 43.83 16.82
CA GLN A 26 -19.72 42.84 17.52
C GLN A 26 -20.20 41.46 17.08
N ALA A 27 -19.34 40.70 16.40
CA ALA A 27 -19.57 39.28 16.19
C ALA A 27 -19.91 38.66 17.55
N VAL A 28 -21.07 38.04 17.67
CA VAL A 28 -21.48 37.35 18.90
C VAL A 28 -20.71 36.02 18.94
N THR A 29 -19.41 36.08 19.13
CA THR A 29 -18.58 34.89 19.34
C THR A 29 -18.83 34.38 20.75
N ALA A 30 -19.84 33.54 20.92
CA ALA A 30 -19.94 32.72 22.11
C ALA A 30 -18.96 31.54 21.95
N SER A 31 -17.99 31.43 22.88
CA SER A 31 -17.35 30.14 23.12
C SER A 31 -18.46 29.13 23.43
N ALA A 32 -18.38 27.91 22.88
CA ALA A 32 -19.32 26.84 23.05
C ALA A 32 -19.44 26.51 24.54
N ALA A 33 -20.42 27.14 25.16
CA ALA A 33 -21.06 26.64 26.35
C ALA A 33 -21.78 25.34 25.99
N SER A 34 -22.18 24.56 26.99
CA SER A 34 -22.98 23.36 26.76
C SER A 34 -24.30 23.66 26.05
N THR A 35 -24.77 24.92 26.06
CA THR A 35 -25.97 25.38 25.37
C THR A 35 -25.82 26.77 24.72
N SER A 36 -26.60 27.04 23.67
CA SER A 36 -26.77 28.38 23.07
C SER A 36 -28.23 28.63 22.66
N VAL A 37 -28.62 29.90 22.53
CA VAL A 37 -29.93 30.28 21.96
C VAL A 37 -29.71 30.70 20.52
N SER A 38 -30.46 30.07 19.60
CA SER A 38 -30.40 30.41 18.18
C SER A 38 -31.13 31.74 17.92
N PRO A 39 -30.47 32.75 17.30
CA PRO A 39 -31.14 34.00 16.92
C PRO A 39 -32.25 33.77 15.88
N PHE A 40 -32.12 32.73 15.05
CA PHE A 40 -33.06 32.45 13.95
C PHE A 40 -34.31 31.68 14.37
N THR A 41 -34.30 31.03 15.54
CA THR A 41 -35.42 30.18 16.00
C THR A 41 -35.91 30.52 17.40
N GLY A 42 -35.15 31.31 18.17
CA GLY A 42 -35.44 31.63 19.57
C GLY A 42 -35.33 30.43 20.53
N LYS A 43 -34.93 29.25 20.04
CA LYS A 43 -34.83 28.02 20.84
C LYS A 43 -33.44 27.85 21.43
N THR A 44 -33.37 27.20 22.58
CA THR A 44 -32.12 26.75 23.20
C THR A 44 -31.70 25.40 22.62
N TYR A 45 -30.44 25.30 22.19
CA TYR A 45 -29.80 24.10 21.69
C TYR A 45 -28.70 23.64 22.64
N THR A 46 -28.55 22.33 22.79
CA THR A 46 -27.48 21.69 23.56
C THR A 46 -26.42 21.16 22.61
N HIS A 47 -25.18 21.58 22.81
CA HIS A 47 -24.04 21.17 22.00
C HIS A 47 -23.36 19.93 22.59
N SER A 48 -22.70 19.16 21.72
CA SER A 48 -21.87 18.03 22.17
C SER A 48 -20.65 18.53 22.94
N ASP A 49 -20.27 17.83 24.01
CA ASP A 49 -19.11 18.16 24.84
C ASP A 49 -17.79 18.21 24.04
N VAL A 50 -17.73 17.52 22.89
CA VAL A 50 -16.56 17.55 21.98
C VAL A 50 -16.29 18.94 21.38
N PHE A 51 -17.26 19.85 21.45
CA PHE A 51 -17.11 21.22 20.99
C PHE A 51 -16.90 22.22 22.12
N GLN A 52 -16.85 21.78 23.37
CA GLN A 52 -16.64 22.67 24.51
C GLN A 52 -15.43 23.58 24.29
N GLY A 53 -15.63 24.90 24.41
CA GLY A 53 -14.59 25.90 24.22
C GLY A 53 -14.29 26.30 22.77
N LYS A 54 -14.91 25.68 21.76
CA LYS A 54 -14.85 26.14 20.36
C LYS A 54 -15.74 27.35 20.13
N ASN A 55 -15.48 28.17 19.11
CA ASN A 55 -16.45 29.16 18.66
C ASN A 55 -17.65 28.47 18.00
N VAL A 56 -18.85 29.02 18.21
CA VAL A 56 -20.08 28.59 17.53
C VAL A 56 -20.53 29.70 16.59
N TYR A 57 -20.51 29.42 15.30
CA TYR A 57 -20.93 30.37 14.26
C TYR A 57 -22.32 30.01 13.72
N HIS A 58 -23.12 31.03 13.47
CA HIS A 58 -24.47 30.92 12.94
C HIS A 58 -24.47 31.14 11.43
N GLY A 59 -24.96 30.15 10.71
CA GLY A 59 -25.06 30.23 9.26
C GLY A 59 -26.33 29.62 8.71
N ILE A 60 -26.45 29.74 7.41
CA ILE A 60 -27.62 29.29 6.65
C ILE A 60 -27.18 28.50 5.42
N ASP A 61 -28.12 27.84 4.79
CA ASP A 61 -27.96 27.32 3.44
C ASP A 61 -29.15 27.68 2.56
N VAL A 62 -28.86 28.04 1.30
CA VAL A 62 -29.83 28.67 0.42
C VAL A 62 -29.75 28.17 -1.02
N SER A 63 -30.90 28.19 -1.68
CA SER A 63 -31.11 27.81 -3.07
C SER A 63 -32.21 28.65 -3.72
N TYR A 64 -32.57 28.36 -4.98
CA TYR A 64 -33.69 29.06 -5.62
C TYR A 64 -35.01 29.00 -4.84
N HIS A 65 -35.20 28.02 -3.96
CA HIS A 65 -36.41 27.88 -3.14
C HIS A 65 -36.62 29.02 -2.13
N ASN A 66 -35.56 29.75 -1.76
CA ASN A 66 -35.64 30.85 -0.80
C ASN A 66 -36.09 32.18 -1.43
N GLY A 67 -36.26 32.25 -2.75
CA GLY A 67 -36.82 33.42 -3.42
C GLY A 67 -35.86 34.59 -3.60
N ALA A 68 -36.18 35.76 -3.05
CA ALA A 68 -35.31 36.93 -3.05
C ALA A 68 -34.82 37.17 -1.62
N ILE A 69 -33.54 37.52 -1.48
CA ILE A 69 -32.87 37.66 -0.18
C ILE A 69 -32.29 39.07 -0.06
N ASP A 70 -32.62 39.77 1.02
CA ASP A 70 -31.93 40.99 1.42
C ASP A 70 -30.74 40.61 2.33
N TRP A 71 -29.57 40.43 1.70
CA TRP A 71 -28.37 39.92 2.37
C TRP A 71 -27.81 40.87 3.42
N ALA A 72 -27.97 42.18 3.25
CA ALA A 72 -27.54 43.16 4.25
C ALA A 72 -28.35 43.03 5.55
N LYS A 73 -29.68 42.83 5.42
CA LYS A 73 -30.53 42.53 6.59
C LYS A 73 -30.20 41.18 7.20
N ALA A 74 -29.98 40.14 6.39
CA ALA A 74 -29.62 38.82 6.89
C ALA A 74 -28.30 38.84 7.69
N ALA A 75 -27.27 39.52 7.17
CA ALA A 75 -25.99 39.70 7.85
C ALA A 75 -26.16 40.49 9.16
N ALA A 76 -26.94 41.58 9.15
CA ALA A 76 -27.24 42.35 10.35
C ALA A 76 -28.03 41.55 11.40
N ASP A 77 -28.78 40.52 10.99
CA ASP A 77 -29.53 39.61 11.86
C ASP A 77 -28.68 38.43 12.37
N GLY A 78 -27.37 38.44 12.11
CA GLY A 78 -26.41 37.46 12.65
C GLY A 78 -26.08 36.29 11.73
N VAL A 79 -26.36 36.38 10.42
CA VAL A 79 -25.86 35.40 9.44
C VAL A 79 -24.37 35.64 9.19
N GLU A 80 -23.50 34.78 9.71
CA GLU A 80 -22.04 34.89 9.61
C GLU A 80 -21.47 34.14 8.39
N TYR A 81 -22.13 33.05 7.98
CA TYR A 81 -21.79 32.31 6.76
C TYR A 81 -23.03 31.75 6.06
N ALA A 82 -22.89 31.47 4.77
CA ALA A 82 -23.92 30.80 3.97
C ALA A 82 -23.33 29.73 3.05
N PHE A 83 -23.98 28.57 2.99
CA PHE A 83 -23.76 27.58 1.92
C PHE A 83 -24.76 27.82 0.78
N ILE A 84 -24.25 28.10 -0.42
CA ILE A 84 -25.10 28.45 -1.58
C ILE A 84 -25.11 27.29 -2.58
N ARG A 85 -26.30 26.87 -3.01
CA ARG A 85 -26.43 25.79 -3.98
C ARG A 85 -25.88 26.23 -5.33
N VAL A 86 -24.87 25.53 -5.82
CA VAL A 86 -24.29 25.77 -7.15
C VAL A 86 -25.17 25.16 -8.23
N GLY A 87 -25.74 24.00 -7.94
CA GLY A 87 -26.54 23.24 -8.87
C GLY A 87 -27.02 21.93 -8.27
N TYR A 88 -27.67 21.15 -9.12
CA TYR A 88 -28.22 19.85 -8.78
C TYR A 88 -28.14 18.92 -10.00
N ARG A 89 -28.13 17.60 -9.75
CA ARG A 89 -28.39 16.64 -10.83
C ARG A 89 -29.90 16.38 -10.92
N GLY A 90 -30.44 16.64 -12.10
CA GLY A 90 -31.86 16.57 -12.39
C GLY A 90 -32.45 15.20 -12.12
N TRP A 91 -33.54 15.22 -11.38
CA TRP A 91 -34.34 14.06 -11.02
C TRP A 91 -34.87 13.35 -12.28
N GLY A 92 -34.56 12.07 -12.46
CA GLY A 92 -34.96 11.27 -13.63
C GLY A 92 -34.21 11.59 -14.94
N SER A 93 -33.81 12.85 -15.19
CA SER A 93 -33.04 13.23 -16.38
C SER A 93 -31.56 12.87 -16.27
N GLY A 94 -31.03 12.83 -15.03
CA GLY A 94 -29.61 12.62 -14.76
C GLY A 94 -28.72 13.76 -15.26
N THR A 95 -29.26 14.93 -15.59
CA THR A 95 -28.49 16.06 -16.15
C THR A 95 -27.99 17.00 -15.05
N VAL A 96 -26.78 17.53 -15.15
CA VAL A 96 -26.29 18.59 -14.25
C VAL A 96 -26.95 19.92 -14.62
N VAL A 97 -27.57 20.60 -13.64
CA VAL A 97 -28.31 21.85 -13.79
C VAL A 97 -27.77 22.91 -12.83
N GLU A 98 -27.55 24.13 -13.32
CA GLU A 98 -27.18 25.29 -12.49
C GLU A 98 -28.39 25.73 -11.64
N ASP A 99 -28.17 26.08 -10.37
CA ASP A 99 -29.22 26.73 -9.60
C ASP A 99 -29.43 28.16 -10.14
N PRO A 100 -30.65 28.55 -10.56
CA PRO A 100 -30.88 29.84 -11.23
C PRO A 100 -30.63 31.05 -10.33
N ARG A 101 -30.53 30.89 -9.01
CA ARG A 101 -30.18 31.96 -8.08
C ARG A 101 -28.71 32.00 -7.69
N PHE A 102 -27.93 30.98 -8.03
CA PHE A 102 -26.53 30.82 -7.60
C PHE A 102 -25.71 32.11 -7.80
N LYS A 103 -25.65 32.61 -9.04
CA LYS A 103 -24.81 33.78 -9.40
C LYS A 103 -25.21 35.06 -8.67
N THR A 104 -26.50 35.27 -8.45
CA THR A 104 -27.01 36.44 -7.71
C THR A 104 -26.68 36.30 -6.24
N TYR A 105 -27.03 35.17 -5.63
CA TYR A 105 -26.82 34.94 -4.21
C TYR A 105 -25.35 35.01 -3.81
N ILE A 106 -24.45 34.40 -4.59
CA ILE A 106 -23.04 34.40 -4.23
C ILE A 106 -22.44 35.80 -4.28
N LYS A 107 -22.82 36.60 -5.26
CA LYS A 107 -22.37 37.98 -5.36
C LYS A 107 -22.89 38.80 -4.19
N ASP A 108 -24.19 38.75 -3.95
CA ASP A 108 -24.84 39.60 -2.94
C ASP A 108 -24.42 39.21 -1.51
N ALA A 109 -24.21 37.91 -1.24
CA ALA A 109 -23.68 37.43 0.04
C ALA A 109 -22.24 37.90 0.29
N LEU A 110 -21.36 37.77 -0.70
CA LEU A 110 -19.97 38.25 -0.60
C LEU A 110 -19.91 39.76 -0.42
N ASP A 111 -20.72 40.53 -1.17
CA ASP A 111 -20.81 41.99 -1.03
C ASP A 111 -21.34 42.42 0.35
N ALA A 112 -22.19 41.59 0.98
CA ALA A 112 -22.69 41.80 2.34
C ALA A 112 -21.69 41.35 3.43
N GLY A 113 -20.51 40.84 3.07
CA GLY A 113 -19.49 40.37 4.02
C GLY A 113 -19.79 39.01 4.65
N VAL A 114 -20.73 38.24 4.12
CA VAL A 114 -21.05 36.88 4.57
C VAL A 114 -20.02 35.91 4.00
N HIS A 115 -19.44 35.05 4.83
CA HIS A 115 -18.53 34.02 4.35
C HIS A 115 -19.29 32.96 3.53
N VAL A 116 -18.79 32.60 2.35
CA VAL A 116 -19.51 31.71 1.43
C VAL A 116 -18.85 30.34 1.28
N GLY A 117 -19.65 29.31 1.54
CA GLY A 117 -19.43 27.93 1.11
C GLY A 117 -20.39 27.55 -0.01
N LEU A 118 -20.13 26.41 -0.66
CA LEU A 118 -20.92 25.96 -1.81
C LEU A 118 -21.46 24.57 -1.56
N TYR A 119 -22.59 24.22 -2.18
CA TYR A 119 -23.04 22.82 -2.20
C TYR A 119 -23.68 22.42 -3.52
N PHE A 120 -23.71 21.10 -3.77
CA PHE A 120 -24.33 20.53 -4.96
C PHE A 120 -25.22 19.37 -4.57
N PHE A 121 -26.52 19.48 -4.89
CA PHE A 121 -27.52 18.44 -4.60
C PHE A 121 -27.35 17.26 -5.57
N THR A 122 -26.94 16.11 -5.06
CA THR A 122 -26.54 14.98 -5.91
C THR A 122 -27.69 14.04 -6.22
N GLU A 123 -27.66 13.51 -7.43
CA GLU A 123 -28.39 12.30 -7.82
C GLU A 123 -27.41 11.31 -8.52
N ALA A 124 -26.12 11.41 -8.21
CA ALA A 124 -25.07 10.61 -8.82
C ALA A 124 -25.15 9.14 -8.39
N ARG A 125 -25.25 8.26 -9.38
CA ARG A 125 -25.27 6.80 -9.19
C ARG A 125 -23.89 6.18 -9.32
N THR A 126 -22.99 6.86 -10.01
CA THR A 126 -21.63 6.42 -10.30
C THR A 126 -20.59 7.45 -9.89
N THR A 127 -19.35 7.01 -9.70
CA THR A 127 -18.23 7.91 -9.41
C THR A 127 -17.96 8.87 -10.57
N LYS A 128 -18.25 8.47 -11.81
CA LYS A 128 -18.14 9.35 -12.98
C LYS A 128 -19.09 10.54 -12.88
N GLU A 129 -20.36 10.29 -12.53
CA GLU A 129 -21.35 11.36 -12.35
C GLU A 129 -20.99 12.28 -11.19
N ALA A 130 -20.51 11.73 -10.07
CA ALA A 130 -20.02 12.53 -8.95
C ALA A 130 -18.81 13.40 -9.33
N ILE A 131 -17.92 12.91 -10.19
CA ILE A 131 -16.81 13.70 -10.75
C ILE A 131 -17.33 14.81 -11.68
N GLU A 132 -18.35 14.56 -12.49
CA GLU A 132 -18.98 15.59 -13.34
C GLU A 132 -19.59 16.72 -12.50
N GLU A 133 -20.30 16.38 -11.43
CA GLU A 133 -20.87 17.34 -10.48
C GLU A 133 -19.78 18.17 -9.79
N ALA A 134 -18.72 17.52 -9.30
CA ALA A 134 -17.58 18.21 -8.70
C ALA A 134 -16.90 19.17 -9.68
N ASN A 135 -16.68 18.76 -10.93
CA ASN A 135 -16.09 19.63 -11.96
C ASN A 135 -17.00 20.81 -12.29
N PHE A 136 -18.31 20.65 -12.25
CA PHE A 136 -19.25 21.76 -12.38
C PHE A 136 -19.06 22.77 -11.24
N CYS A 137 -19.00 22.31 -9.99
CA CYS A 137 -18.71 23.18 -8.85
C CYS A 137 -17.38 23.91 -8.99
N LEU A 138 -16.31 23.22 -9.40
CA LEU A 138 -15.00 23.83 -9.61
C LEU A 138 -15.02 24.92 -10.69
N LYS A 139 -15.75 24.69 -11.80
CA LYS A 139 -15.91 25.69 -12.86
C LYS A 139 -16.60 26.94 -12.35
N MET A 140 -17.63 26.78 -11.52
CA MET A 140 -18.39 27.91 -10.98
C MET A 140 -17.58 28.65 -9.90
N ALA A 141 -16.98 27.92 -8.97
CA ALA A 141 -16.16 28.44 -7.88
C ALA A 141 -14.94 29.22 -8.36
N ALA A 142 -14.36 28.87 -9.52
CA ALA A 142 -13.19 29.57 -10.07
C ALA A 142 -13.43 31.06 -10.41
N ASN A 143 -14.68 31.52 -10.45
CA ASN A 143 -15.03 32.92 -10.73
C ASN A 143 -15.13 33.78 -9.46
N TYR A 144 -14.91 33.20 -8.29
CA TYR A 144 -15.14 33.82 -6.98
C TYR A 144 -14.07 33.41 -5.97
N ASP A 145 -13.85 34.25 -4.95
CA ASP A 145 -12.95 33.94 -3.84
C ASP A 145 -13.68 33.08 -2.80
N ILE A 146 -13.76 31.77 -3.06
CA ILE A 146 -14.43 30.81 -2.18
C ILE A 146 -13.46 30.27 -1.13
N GLU A 147 -13.68 30.65 0.13
CA GLU A 147 -12.83 30.29 1.26
C GLU A 147 -13.36 29.10 2.07
N LEU A 148 -14.68 28.88 2.07
CA LEU A 148 -15.32 27.79 2.81
C LEU A 148 -15.50 26.54 1.93
N PRO A 149 -15.86 25.38 2.53
CA PRO A 149 -15.95 24.12 1.81
C PRO A 149 -16.97 24.09 0.66
N ILE A 150 -16.77 23.14 -0.25
CA ILE A 150 -17.75 22.73 -1.27
C ILE A 150 -18.32 21.37 -0.84
N ALA A 151 -19.60 21.36 -0.49
CA ALA A 151 -20.30 20.19 0.03
C ALA A 151 -20.94 19.33 -1.08
N PHE A 152 -20.76 18.02 -0.95
CA PHE A 152 -21.57 17.02 -1.63
C PHE A 152 -22.83 16.80 -0.81
N ASP A 153 -23.97 17.28 -1.31
CA ASP A 153 -25.26 17.13 -0.63
C ASP A 153 -25.87 15.80 -1.06
N TYR A 154 -25.68 14.80 -0.20
CA TYR A 154 -26.27 13.47 -0.33
C TYR A 154 -27.52 13.40 0.54
N GLU A 155 -28.66 13.71 -0.07
CA GLU A 155 -29.96 13.65 0.58
C GLU A 155 -30.93 12.77 -0.20
N TYR A 156 -31.41 11.72 0.46
CA TYR A 156 -32.43 10.87 -0.10
C TYR A 156 -33.82 11.51 0.05
N GLN A 157 -34.46 11.81 -1.07
CA GLN A 157 -35.89 12.15 -1.08
C GLN A 157 -36.74 10.88 -1.16
N TYR A 158 -37.63 10.67 -0.19
CA TYR A 158 -38.48 9.47 -0.04
C TYR A 158 -39.55 9.27 -1.13
N SER A 159 -39.51 10.05 -2.21
CA SER A 159 -40.41 9.98 -3.36
C SER A 159 -39.95 8.96 -4.42
N ASP A 160 -40.89 8.46 -5.22
CA ASP A 160 -40.58 7.57 -6.34
C ASP A 160 -39.84 8.34 -7.44
N GLY A 161 -38.58 7.99 -7.69
CA GLY A 161 -37.74 8.57 -8.75
C GLY A 161 -36.34 9.01 -8.31
N SER A 162 -36.07 9.14 -6.98
CA SER A 162 -34.73 9.50 -6.51
C SER A 162 -33.71 8.44 -6.89
N LEU A 163 -32.60 8.86 -7.50
CA LEU A 163 -31.54 8.00 -8.03
C LEU A 163 -30.55 7.55 -6.94
N VAL A 164 -30.56 8.22 -5.79
CA VAL A 164 -29.77 7.87 -4.59
C VAL A 164 -30.56 7.12 -3.51
N SER A 165 -31.82 6.78 -3.80
CA SER A 165 -32.70 6.03 -2.90
C SER A 165 -32.33 4.54 -2.74
N PRO A 166 -32.73 3.88 -1.63
CA PRO A 166 -32.66 2.41 -1.55
C PRO A 166 -33.40 1.71 -2.68
N LYS A 167 -34.53 2.28 -3.16
CA LYS A 167 -35.30 1.75 -4.29
C LYS A 167 -34.55 1.85 -5.62
N ALA A 168 -33.63 2.80 -5.75
CA ALA A 168 -32.82 2.98 -6.95
C ALA A 168 -31.77 1.86 -7.15
N GLY A 169 -31.57 0.99 -6.15
CA GLY A 169 -30.63 -0.12 -6.22
C GLY A 169 -29.16 0.30 -6.10
N ILE A 170 -28.87 1.53 -5.65
CA ILE A 170 -27.51 1.93 -5.32
C ILE A 170 -27.10 1.29 -3.99
N SER A 171 -25.93 0.65 -3.96
CA SER A 171 -25.41 0.06 -2.74
C SER A 171 -24.76 1.13 -1.85
N LYS A 172 -24.77 0.92 -0.52
CA LYS A 172 -24.05 1.78 0.43
C LYS A 172 -22.57 1.99 0.05
N ALA A 173 -21.92 0.94 -0.43
CA ALA A 173 -20.53 1.01 -0.88
C ALA A 173 -20.36 1.90 -2.12
N GLN A 174 -21.29 1.84 -3.07
CA GLN A 174 -21.26 2.68 -4.26
C GLN A 174 -21.57 4.14 -3.92
N ALA A 175 -22.59 4.41 -3.10
CA ALA A 175 -22.91 5.76 -2.64
C ALA A 175 -21.72 6.38 -1.89
N THR A 176 -21.09 5.62 -0.98
CA THR A 176 -19.85 6.05 -0.30
C THR A 176 -18.73 6.36 -1.30
N ALA A 177 -18.53 5.52 -2.32
CA ALA A 177 -17.53 5.76 -3.36
C ALA A 177 -17.84 7.02 -4.20
N ASN A 178 -19.12 7.36 -4.39
CA ASN A 178 -19.52 8.59 -5.08
C ASN A 178 -19.17 9.82 -4.24
N CYS A 179 -19.44 9.79 -2.92
CA CYS A 179 -18.99 10.84 -2.00
C CYS A 179 -17.48 11.03 -2.07
N GLU A 180 -16.70 9.94 -1.98
CA GLU A 180 -15.23 10.01 -2.08
C GLU A 180 -14.79 10.60 -3.43
N ALA A 181 -15.41 10.20 -4.54
CA ALA A 181 -15.06 10.69 -5.88
C ALA A 181 -15.35 12.20 -6.05
N PHE A 182 -16.47 12.69 -5.55
CA PHE A 182 -16.77 14.12 -5.54
C PHE A 182 -15.74 14.87 -4.69
N CYS A 183 -15.57 14.46 -3.44
CA CYS A 183 -14.70 15.14 -2.47
C CYS A 183 -13.23 15.15 -2.90
N ASP A 184 -12.73 14.03 -3.42
CA ASP A 184 -11.36 13.94 -3.95
C ASP A 184 -11.18 14.84 -5.17
N THR A 185 -12.21 15.00 -6.00
CA THR A 185 -12.19 15.90 -7.16
C THR A 185 -12.16 17.37 -6.74
N ILE A 186 -12.98 17.77 -5.76
CA ILE A 186 -12.97 19.13 -5.18
C ILE A 186 -11.59 19.45 -4.56
N SER A 187 -11.06 18.55 -3.75
CA SER A 187 -9.71 18.63 -3.16
C SER A 187 -8.63 18.75 -4.24
N ALA A 188 -8.78 17.96 -5.30
CA ALA A 188 -7.94 18.02 -6.48
C ALA A 188 -8.07 19.35 -7.25
N GLY A 189 -9.23 19.99 -7.26
CA GLY A 189 -9.44 21.33 -7.82
C GLY A 189 -8.81 22.44 -6.98
N GLY A 190 -8.61 22.20 -5.68
CA GLY A 190 -7.95 23.14 -4.78
C GLY A 190 -8.92 23.88 -3.88
N TYR A 191 -10.00 23.20 -3.51
CA TYR A 191 -10.98 23.64 -2.53
C TYR A 191 -11.14 22.55 -1.47
N THR A 192 -11.74 22.91 -0.34
CA THR A 192 -12.00 21.95 0.74
C THR A 192 -13.30 21.20 0.47
N PRO A 193 -13.29 19.86 0.43
CA PRO A 193 -14.52 19.10 0.29
C PRO A 193 -15.24 18.94 1.64
N MET A 194 -16.56 18.86 1.57
CA MET A 194 -17.43 18.52 2.68
C MET A 194 -18.52 17.55 2.22
N ILE A 195 -19.11 16.81 3.14
CA ILE A 195 -20.27 15.95 2.86
C ILE A 195 -21.41 16.44 3.73
N TYR A 196 -22.54 16.74 3.09
CA TYR A 196 -23.79 16.95 3.77
C TYR A 196 -24.65 15.69 3.67
N ALA A 197 -25.23 15.27 4.79
CA ALA A 197 -26.23 14.22 4.85
C ALA A 197 -26.94 14.23 6.22
N ASN A 198 -28.16 13.69 6.26
CA ASN A 198 -28.86 13.53 7.53
C ASN A 198 -28.25 12.41 8.40
N SER A 199 -28.57 12.47 9.70
CA SER A 199 -28.05 11.53 10.71
C SER A 199 -28.30 10.04 10.42
N SER A 200 -29.38 9.71 9.70
CA SER A 200 -29.74 8.35 9.32
C SER A 200 -28.93 7.90 8.11
N ASP A 201 -28.83 8.73 7.08
CA ASP A 201 -28.17 8.39 5.83
C ASP A 201 -26.66 8.21 6.03
N LEU A 202 -26.05 9.02 6.89
CA LEU A 202 -24.65 8.85 7.34
C LEU A 202 -24.36 7.47 7.96
N LYS A 203 -25.38 6.76 8.42
CA LYS A 203 -25.24 5.42 9.02
C LYS A 203 -25.71 4.33 8.06
N THR A 204 -26.78 4.58 7.32
CA THR A 204 -27.53 3.55 6.59
C THR A 204 -27.25 3.54 5.10
N LEU A 205 -27.11 4.71 4.46
CA LEU A 205 -26.97 4.84 3.01
C LEU A 205 -25.53 5.13 2.57
N ILE A 206 -24.76 5.83 3.39
CA ILE A 206 -23.32 6.07 3.18
C ILE A 206 -22.54 5.70 4.44
N ASP A 207 -21.24 5.40 4.30
CA ASP A 207 -20.37 5.06 5.43
C ASP A 207 -19.75 6.32 6.06
N GLY A 208 -20.57 7.07 6.80
CA GLY A 208 -20.16 8.30 7.47
C GLY A 208 -18.95 8.12 8.40
N ALA A 209 -18.82 6.97 9.06
CA ALA A 209 -17.70 6.67 9.95
C ALA A 209 -16.36 6.57 9.20
N SER A 210 -16.38 6.11 7.94
CA SER A 210 -15.21 6.09 7.07
C SER A 210 -14.92 7.47 6.46
N LEU A 211 -15.98 8.17 6.05
CA LEU A 211 -15.91 9.47 5.37
C LEU A 211 -15.40 10.59 6.31
N GLN A 212 -15.86 10.63 7.56
CA GLN A 212 -15.45 11.63 8.56
C GLN A 212 -13.94 11.61 8.87
N GLN A 213 -13.26 10.48 8.57
CA GLN A 213 -11.80 10.37 8.74
C GLN A 213 -11.02 11.14 7.67
N LYS A 214 -11.69 11.55 6.58
CA LYS A 214 -11.08 12.18 5.40
C LYS A 214 -11.64 13.56 5.09
N TYR A 215 -12.94 13.76 5.28
CA TYR A 215 -13.65 14.96 4.85
C TYR A 215 -14.45 15.56 6.01
N MET A 216 -14.75 16.85 5.90
CA MET A 216 -15.64 17.51 6.84
C MET A 216 -17.08 16.98 6.68
N ILE A 217 -17.82 16.89 7.78
CA ILE A 217 -19.21 16.46 7.79
C ILE A 217 -20.11 17.62 8.21
N TRP A 218 -21.11 17.88 7.38
CA TRP A 218 -22.24 18.74 7.66
C TRP A 218 -23.45 17.86 7.95
N LEU A 219 -23.78 17.76 9.23
CA LEU A 219 -24.82 16.89 9.75
C LEU A 219 -26.18 17.59 9.70
N ALA A 220 -27.15 17.01 8.99
CA ALA A 220 -28.56 17.40 9.15
C ALA A 220 -29.24 16.58 10.26
N ASN A 221 -29.71 17.27 11.30
CA ASN A 221 -30.46 16.66 12.39
C ASN A 221 -31.32 17.71 13.12
N TYR A 222 -32.60 17.82 12.75
CA TYR A 222 -33.51 18.86 13.29
C TYR A 222 -33.99 18.57 14.71
N THR A 223 -33.10 18.74 15.68
CA THR A 223 -33.38 18.57 17.11
C THR A 223 -32.74 19.69 17.92
N THR A 224 -33.14 19.87 19.18
CA THR A 224 -32.46 20.79 20.10
C THR A 224 -31.23 20.16 20.75
N LYS A 225 -31.05 18.85 20.62
CA LYS A 225 -29.87 18.08 21.06
C LYS A 225 -29.70 16.89 20.13
N THR A 226 -28.57 16.76 19.44
CA THR A 226 -28.33 15.61 18.57
C THR A 226 -27.97 14.35 19.37
N SER A 227 -28.45 13.20 18.91
CA SER A 227 -28.03 11.87 19.37
C SER A 227 -27.03 11.21 18.41
N TYR A 228 -26.57 11.94 17.39
CA TYR A 228 -25.57 11.47 16.45
C TYR A 228 -24.20 11.36 17.14
N THR A 229 -23.60 10.18 17.05
CA THR A 229 -22.34 9.85 17.74
C THR A 229 -21.11 9.88 16.82
N GLY A 230 -21.30 10.13 15.52
CA GLY A 230 -20.19 10.35 14.59
C GLY A 230 -19.59 11.74 14.76
N GLU A 231 -18.45 11.98 14.09
CA GLU A 231 -17.84 13.31 14.05
C GLU A 231 -18.56 14.19 13.04
N TYR A 232 -18.70 15.48 13.36
CA TYR A 232 -19.23 16.49 12.47
C TYR A 232 -18.61 17.85 12.75
N ASP A 233 -18.63 18.71 11.74
CA ASP A 233 -18.02 20.05 11.76
C ASP A 233 -19.12 21.13 11.75
N ILE A 234 -20.21 20.86 11.03
CA ILE A 234 -21.40 21.72 10.93
C ILE A 234 -22.64 20.91 11.30
N TRP A 235 -23.59 21.52 12.00
CA TRP A 235 -24.89 20.94 12.34
C TRP A 235 -26.03 21.81 11.81
N GLN A 236 -26.75 21.31 10.81
CA GLN A 236 -28.04 21.87 10.40
C GLN A 236 -29.12 21.42 11.38
N TYR A 237 -29.60 22.37 12.18
CA TYR A 237 -30.42 22.10 13.37
C TYR A 237 -31.90 22.46 13.18
N SER A 238 -32.25 23.18 12.10
CA SER A 238 -33.62 23.57 11.80
C SER A 238 -33.78 23.95 10.34
N SER A 239 -34.97 23.70 9.79
CA SER A 239 -35.43 24.19 8.48
C SER A 239 -36.52 25.27 8.57
N THR A 240 -36.68 25.86 9.76
CA THR A 240 -37.79 26.77 10.09
C THR A 240 -37.31 28.11 10.62
N GLY A 241 -36.07 28.51 10.31
CA GLY A 241 -35.52 29.79 10.73
C GLY A 241 -36.35 30.97 10.23
N LYS A 242 -36.44 32.01 11.06
CA LYS A 242 -37.02 33.31 10.73
C LYS A 242 -35.89 34.33 10.83
N ILE A 243 -35.53 34.89 9.69
CA ILE A 243 -34.36 35.78 9.55
C ILE A 243 -34.81 37.00 8.75
N ASN A 244 -34.43 38.19 9.22
CA ASN A 244 -34.68 39.42 8.49
C ASN A 244 -34.03 39.36 7.10
N GLY A 245 -34.79 39.79 6.09
CA GLY A 245 -34.36 39.71 4.68
C GLY A 245 -34.82 38.45 3.94
N PHE A 246 -35.50 37.51 4.61
CA PHE A 246 -36.19 36.38 4.00
C PHE A 246 -37.71 36.50 4.16
N THR A 247 -38.46 35.99 3.18
CA THR A 247 -39.92 35.82 3.27
C THR A 247 -40.33 34.37 3.52
N THR A 248 -39.40 33.43 3.36
CA THR A 248 -39.59 32.00 3.57
C THR A 248 -38.95 31.54 4.89
N ASN A 249 -39.18 30.28 5.25
CA ASN A 249 -38.32 29.63 6.23
C ASN A 249 -36.90 29.45 5.65
N VAL A 250 -35.91 29.35 6.55
CA VAL A 250 -34.50 29.19 6.20
C VAL A 250 -33.88 28.04 6.99
N ASP A 251 -33.03 27.27 6.33
CA ASP A 251 -32.22 26.24 6.96
C ASP A 251 -31.09 26.88 7.79
N CYS A 252 -30.92 26.41 9.01
CA CYS A 252 -30.09 27.05 10.04
C CYS A 252 -29.00 26.09 10.53
N ASN A 253 -27.78 26.62 10.63
CA ASN A 253 -26.57 25.84 10.84
C ASN A 253 -25.71 26.40 11.97
N PHE A 254 -25.18 25.51 12.81
CA PHE A 254 -24.08 25.79 13.71
C PHE A 254 -22.78 25.27 13.12
N TRP A 255 -21.73 26.11 13.05
CA TRP A 255 -20.37 25.66 12.75
C TRP A 255 -19.50 25.81 14.00
N TYR A 256 -18.87 24.72 14.41
CA TYR A 256 -17.89 24.68 15.50
C TYR A 256 -16.45 24.81 14.99
N SER A 257 -15.71 25.83 15.46
CA SER A 257 -14.32 26.05 15.04
C SER A 257 -13.46 26.63 16.15
N ASP A 258 -12.19 26.22 16.23
CA ASP A 258 -11.19 26.84 17.11
C ASP A 258 -10.63 28.15 16.51
N THR A 259 -10.95 28.43 15.24
CA THR A 259 -10.46 29.58 14.49
C THR A 259 -11.56 30.61 14.35
N ASP A 260 -11.21 31.87 14.56
CA ASP A 260 -12.04 33.03 14.24
C ASP A 260 -12.55 32.93 12.79
N ILE A 261 -13.85 33.10 12.54
CA ILE A 261 -14.44 32.96 11.20
C ILE A 261 -13.77 33.88 10.18
N ALA A 262 -13.37 35.09 10.58
CA ALA A 262 -12.64 36.04 9.74
C ALA A 262 -11.23 35.56 9.33
N LYS A 263 -10.73 34.50 9.98
CA LYS A 263 -9.42 33.86 9.71
C LYS A 263 -9.56 32.45 9.15
N ILE A 264 -10.79 31.92 9.01
CA ILE A 264 -11.01 30.60 8.42
C ILE A 264 -10.69 30.70 6.93
N ASN A 265 -9.53 30.19 6.55
CA ASN A 265 -9.15 30.06 5.14
C ASN A 265 -8.47 28.71 4.91
N PHE A 266 -9.24 27.75 4.39
CA PHE A 266 -8.72 26.43 4.08
C PHE A 266 -7.84 26.38 2.82
N ASN A 267 -7.74 27.49 2.09
CA ASN A 267 -6.87 27.67 0.92
C ASN A 267 -5.49 28.22 1.31
N SER A 268 -5.15 28.28 2.61
CA SER A 268 -3.87 28.79 3.12
C SER A 268 -3.35 27.96 4.31
N GLY A 269 -2.10 28.19 4.70
CA GLY A 269 -1.59 27.70 6.00
C GLY A 269 -0.12 27.26 6.00
N GLU A 270 0.39 26.97 7.19
CA GLU A 270 1.79 26.56 7.37
C GLU A 270 1.96 25.03 7.23
N LEU A 271 2.84 24.60 6.32
CA LEU A 271 3.08 23.18 6.10
C LEU A 271 3.69 22.45 7.30
N LYS A 272 4.23 23.18 8.29
CA LYS A 272 4.69 22.56 9.54
C LYS A 272 3.59 21.73 10.20
N ASP A 273 2.32 22.09 9.98
CA ASP A 273 1.14 21.43 10.55
C ASP A 273 0.51 20.38 9.60
N ALA A 274 0.94 20.32 8.34
CA ALA A 274 0.38 19.42 7.34
C ALA A 274 0.66 17.94 7.65
N ALA A 275 -0.32 17.05 7.55
CA ALA A 275 -0.07 15.62 7.64
C ALA A 275 0.50 15.07 6.32
N ILE A 276 1.54 14.22 6.42
CA ILE A 276 2.08 13.47 5.27
C ILE A 276 1.84 11.99 5.54
N ALA A 277 1.07 11.34 4.66
CA ALA A 277 0.77 9.92 4.78
C ALA A 277 2.04 9.07 4.80
N LYS A 278 1.98 7.93 5.49
CA LYS A 278 3.12 7.02 5.63
C LYS A 278 3.58 6.52 4.26
N ILE A 279 4.82 6.85 3.89
CA ILE A 279 5.43 6.38 2.64
C ILE A 279 5.84 4.90 2.80
N PRO A 280 5.34 3.97 1.95
CA PRO A 280 5.73 2.58 2.01
C PRO A 280 7.23 2.36 1.78
N THR A 281 7.76 1.26 2.30
CA THR A 281 9.16 0.88 2.03
C THR A 281 9.38 0.64 0.54
N GLN A 282 10.43 1.26 0.00
CA GLN A 282 10.79 1.16 -1.41
C GLN A 282 11.86 0.10 -1.64
N ILE A 283 11.85 -0.52 -2.83
CA ILE A 283 12.89 -1.46 -3.26
C ILE A 283 13.80 -0.75 -4.26
N TYR A 284 15.11 -0.89 -4.08
CA TYR A 284 16.06 -0.25 -4.96
C TYR A 284 15.99 -0.75 -6.40
N THR A 285 15.82 0.19 -7.31
CA THR A 285 15.65 -0.05 -8.75
C THR A 285 16.96 0.08 -9.53
N GLY A 286 18.00 0.65 -8.92
CA GLY A 286 19.24 1.05 -9.61
C GLY A 286 19.32 2.54 -9.92
N LYS A 287 18.19 3.25 -9.80
CA LYS A 287 18.06 4.69 -10.03
C LYS A 287 17.53 5.40 -8.79
N GLU A 288 17.38 6.71 -8.89
CA GLU A 288 16.70 7.55 -7.92
C GLU A 288 15.24 7.12 -7.70
N ILE A 289 14.74 7.23 -6.47
CA ILE A 289 13.36 6.89 -6.10
C ILE A 289 12.65 8.14 -5.56
N LYS A 290 11.52 8.51 -6.18
CA LYS A 290 10.67 9.64 -5.79
C LYS A 290 9.23 9.16 -5.61
N PRO A 291 8.85 8.62 -4.44
CA PRO A 291 7.49 8.18 -4.20
C PRO A 291 6.52 9.37 -4.23
N ALA A 292 5.35 9.18 -4.82
CA ALA A 292 4.25 10.14 -4.70
C ALA A 292 3.84 10.32 -3.24
N LEU A 293 3.38 11.53 -2.90
CA LEU A 293 3.00 11.90 -1.54
C LEU A 293 1.49 12.16 -1.48
N THR A 294 0.90 11.79 -0.37
CA THR A 294 -0.42 12.27 0.04
C THR A 294 -0.19 13.22 1.20
N VAL A 295 -0.47 14.50 0.98
CA VAL A 295 -0.29 15.57 1.95
C VAL A 295 -1.66 16.18 2.21
N THR A 296 -2.01 16.37 3.48
CA THR A 296 -3.24 17.05 3.88
C THR A 296 -2.94 18.16 4.88
N LEU A 297 -3.71 19.24 4.84
CA LEU A 297 -3.70 20.31 5.84
C LEU A 297 -5.15 20.73 6.06
N ASN A 298 -5.59 20.87 7.31
CA ASN A 298 -6.96 21.23 7.65
C ASN A 298 -8.01 20.37 6.94
N ARG A 299 -7.83 19.03 6.96
CA ARG A 299 -8.67 18.02 6.26
C ARG A 299 -8.79 18.19 4.72
N ARG A 300 -8.05 19.12 4.12
CA ARG A 300 -7.94 19.29 2.67
C ARG A 300 -6.71 18.56 2.12
N GLY A 301 -6.83 17.94 0.95
CA GLY A 301 -5.71 17.39 0.20
C GLY A 301 -4.89 18.47 -0.52
N LEU A 302 -3.57 18.43 -0.36
CA LEU A 302 -2.64 19.31 -1.03
C LEU A 302 -1.96 18.61 -2.22
N LYS A 303 -1.71 19.38 -3.29
CA LYS A 303 -1.08 18.92 -4.53
C LYS A 303 0.33 19.49 -4.72
N ALA A 304 1.27 18.61 -5.04
CA ALA A 304 2.61 18.99 -5.47
C ALA A 304 2.56 19.83 -6.77
N GLY A 305 3.41 20.84 -6.87
CA GLY A 305 3.47 21.80 -7.98
C GLY A 305 2.49 22.97 -7.85
N ARG A 306 1.30 22.73 -7.28
CA ARG A 306 0.29 23.76 -6.97
C ARG A 306 0.51 24.36 -5.58
N ASP A 307 0.33 23.54 -4.54
CA ASP A 307 0.32 23.97 -3.14
C ASP A 307 1.69 23.87 -2.47
N TYR A 308 2.57 22.99 -2.98
CA TYR A 308 3.92 22.80 -2.46
C TYR A 308 4.89 22.28 -3.51
N THR A 309 6.18 22.48 -3.30
CA THR A 309 7.25 21.80 -4.04
C THR A 309 7.83 20.66 -3.22
N VAL A 310 8.46 19.68 -3.89
CA VAL A 310 9.03 18.49 -3.24
C VAL A 310 10.50 18.35 -3.57
N THR A 311 11.32 18.20 -2.54
CA THR A 311 12.72 17.80 -2.69
C THR A 311 12.98 16.46 -1.99
N TYR A 312 13.94 15.72 -2.52
CA TYR A 312 14.34 14.42 -1.99
C TYR A 312 15.85 14.41 -1.75
N SER A 313 16.27 13.82 -0.63
CA SER A 313 17.68 13.58 -0.36
C SER A 313 17.90 12.13 0.10
N ASN A 314 19.12 11.63 -0.09
CA ASN A 314 19.49 10.24 0.23
C ASN A 314 18.62 9.16 -0.46
N ASN A 315 18.04 9.48 -1.62
CA ASN A 315 17.05 8.66 -2.33
C ASN A 315 17.59 7.88 -3.55
N LYS A 316 18.91 7.98 -3.83
CA LYS A 316 19.57 7.30 -4.96
C LYS A 316 20.08 5.89 -4.63
N LYS A 317 19.94 5.44 -3.39
CA LYS A 317 20.75 4.39 -2.79
C LYS A 317 20.00 3.81 -1.56
N PRO A 318 20.08 2.49 -1.25
CA PRO A 318 19.41 1.96 -0.05
C PRO A 318 19.82 2.67 1.25
N GLY A 319 18.86 2.86 2.14
CA GLY A 319 19.05 3.72 3.31
C GLY A 319 17.73 4.34 3.79
N LYS A 320 17.85 5.29 4.72
CA LYS A 320 16.75 6.21 5.06
C LYS A 320 16.88 7.41 4.12
N ALA A 321 15.88 7.60 3.27
CA ALA A 321 15.75 8.76 2.40
C ALA A 321 14.83 9.79 3.07
N THR A 322 15.06 11.06 2.77
CA THR A 322 14.30 12.17 3.33
C THR A 322 13.53 12.86 2.21
N VAL A 323 12.31 13.28 2.53
CA VAL A 323 11.42 14.06 1.66
C VAL A 323 11.10 15.35 2.39
N THR A 324 11.29 16.48 1.72
CA THR A 324 10.92 17.79 2.25
C THR A 324 9.91 18.43 1.31
N ILE A 325 8.75 18.80 1.86
CA ILE A 325 7.75 19.62 1.18
C ILE A 325 7.94 21.08 1.60
N THR A 326 7.84 22.00 0.65
CA THR A 326 7.95 23.46 0.87
C THR A 326 6.72 24.13 0.29
N GLY A 327 6.05 24.97 1.07
CA GLY A 327 4.82 25.65 0.66
C GLY A 327 5.00 26.51 -0.59
N LYS A 328 3.91 26.68 -1.34
CA LYS A 328 3.82 27.57 -2.51
C LYS A 328 2.50 28.36 -2.46
N GLY A 329 2.55 29.61 -2.91
CA GLY A 329 1.39 30.51 -2.87
C GLY A 329 0.97 30.80 -1.44
N ASN A 330 -0.30 30.56 -1.12
CA ASN A 330 -0.88 30.80 0.20
C ASN A 330 -0.46 29.75 1.25
N PHE A 331 0.24 28.69 0.85
CA PHE A 331 0.85 27.73 1.76
C PHE A 331 2.32 28.08 1.99
N THR A 332 2.74 28.14 3.24
CA THR A 332 4.09 28.59 3.63
C THR A 332 4.82 27.55 4.47
N GLY A 333 6.09 27.80 4.78
CA GLY A 333 6.88 26.91 5.63
C GLY A 333 7.29 25.60 4.95
N THR A 334 7.87 24.69 5.75
CA THR A 334 8.35 23.40 5.26
C THR A 334 7.97 22.27 6.21
N ARG A 335 7.88 21.06 5.68
CA ARG A 335 7.77 19.84 6.49
C ARG A 335 8.58 18.71 5.90
N THR A 336 9.17 17.92 6.77
CA THR A 336 10.06 16.83 6.39
C THR A 336 9.52 15.50 6.89
N THR A 337 9.57 14.48 6.04
CA THR A 337 9.33 13.09 6.41
C THR A 337 10.43 12.20 5.83
N SER A 338 10.38 10.90 6.11
CA SER A 338 11.37 9.96 5.62
C SER A 338 10.77 8.63 5.20
N PHE A 339 11.44 7.95 4.28
CA PHE A 339 11.10 6.60 3.85
C PHE A 339 12.34 5.72 3.79
N THR A 340 12.11 4.41 3.82
CA THR A 340 13.20 3.42 3.75
C THR A 340 13.31 2.84 2.36
N ILE A 341 14.52 2.83 1.82
CA ILE A 341 14.89 2.12 0.59
C ILE A 341 15.68 0.86 0.97
N LYS A 342 15.18 -0.32 0.59
CA LYS A 342 15.86 -1.60 0.81
C LYS A 342 16.65 -2.03 -0.42
N PRO A 343 17.80 -2.72 -0.26
CA PRO A 343 18.49 -3.37 -1.37
C PRO A 343 17.57 -4.32 -2.13
N LYS A 344 17.83 -4.50 -3.43
CA LYS A 344 17.11 -5.48 -4.24
C LYS A 344 17.37 -6.90 -3.70
N ALA A 345 16.39 -7.79 -3.85
CA ALA A 345 16.57 -9.19 -3.49
C ALA A 345 17.71 -9.81 -4.31
N VAL A 346 18.44 -10.76 -3.70
CA VAL A 346 19.35 -11.63 -4.43
C VAL A 346 18.54 -12.45 -5.44
N SER A 347 19.12 -12.80 -6.59
CA SER A 347 18.48 -13.63 -7.61
C SER A 347 19.35 -14.81 -8.00
N GLY A 348 18.77 -15.81 -8.68
CA GLY A 348 19.51 -16.93 -9.27
C GLY A 348 20.38 -17.72 -8.29
N ILE A 349 19.94 -17.90 -7.04
CA ILE A 349 20.68 -18.76 -6.10
C ILE A 349 20.66 -20.22 -6.58
N THR A 350 21.80 -20.87 -6.52
CA THR A 350 21.99 -22.30 -6.75
C THR A 350 22.83 -22.89 -5.64
N ALA A 351 22.62 -24.16 -5.35
CA ALA A 351 23.35 -24.88 -4.31
C ALA A 351 23.89 -26.21 -4.86
N LYS A 352 25.21 -26.37 -4.83
CA LYS A 352 25.91 -27.56 -5.31
C LYS A 352 26.39 -28.42 -4.15
N SER A 353 25.92 -29.67 -4.12
CA SER A 353 26.25 -30.69 -3.12
C SER A 353 27.72 -31.13 -3.20
N GLY A 354 28.29 -31.45 -2.04
CA GLY A 354 29.65 -31.97 -1.90
C GLY A 354 29.81 -32.81 -0.62
N SER A 355 30.85 -33.64 -0.54
CA SER A 355 31.14 -34.42 0.67
C SER A 355 31.39 -33.47 1.85
N LYS A 356 30.54 -33.53 2.87
CA LYS A 356 30.56 -32.65 4.06
C LYS A 356 30.62 -31.15 3.73
N LYS A 357 30.15 -30.74 2.54
CA LYS A 357 30.18 -29.34 2.09
C LYS A 357 29.04 -29.02 1.12
N ILE A 358 28.58 -27.78 1.11
CA ILE A 358 27.62 -27.24 0.14
C ILE A 358 28.16 -25.92 -0.40
N THR A 359 28.18 -25.76 -1.72
CA THR A 359 28.60 -24.51 -2.38
C THR A 359 27.38 -23.75 -2.84
N LEU A 360 27.18 -22.53 -2.35
CA LEU A 360 26.15 -21.62 -2.82
C LEU A 360 26.74 -20.66 -3.85
N THR A 361 26.02 -20.43 -4.94
CA THR A 361 26.33 -19.42 -5.96
C THR A 361 25.06 -18.62 -6.25
N TRP A 362 25.16 -17.32 -6.53
CA TRP A 362 23.99 -16.47 -6.82
C TRP A 362 24.31 -15.36 -7.83
N LYS A 363 23.27 -14.84 -8.48
CA LYS A 363 23.36 -13.57 -9.22
C LYS A 363 23.32 -12.43 -8.20
N GLY A 364 24.18 -11.43 -8.38
CA GLY A 364 24.30 -10.30 -7.45
C GLY A 364 22.98 -9.59 -7.17
N ALA A 365 22.95 -8.85 -6.07
CA ALA A 365 21.89 -7.88 -5.78
C ALA A 365 22.41 -6.45 -6.00
N THR A 366 21.56 -5.57 -6.51
CA THR A 366 21.88 -4.14 -6.66
C THR A 366 21.65 -3.40 -5.34
N GLY A 367 22.51 -2.43 -5.05
CA GLY A 367 22.39 -1.54 -3.89
C GLY A 367 22.79 -2.11 -2.52
N GLY A 368 23.32 -3.32 -2.46
CA GLY A 368 23.89 -3.90 -1.23
C GLY A 368 25.41 -3.81 -1.19
N ASP A 369 25.97 -3.69 0.00
CA ASP A 369 27.42 -3.76 0.26
C ASP A 369 27.89 -5.21 0.44
N GLY A 370 26.98 -6.11 0.81
CA GLY A 370 27.31 -7.48 1.15
C GLY A 370 26.10 -8.39 1.30
N TYR A 371 26.33 -9.58 1.84
CA TYR A 371 25.30 -10.60 2.03
C TYR A 371 25.32 -11.17 3.44
N GLU A 372 24.15 -11.54 3.94
CA GLU A 372 24.03 -12.42 5.10
C GLU A 372 23.45 -13.76 4.67
N ILE A 373 24.13 -14.84 5.03
CA ILE A 373 23.72 -16.21 4.76
C ILE A 373 23.34 -16.84 6.08
N TYR A 374 22.12 -17.38 6.11
CA TYR A 374 21.59 -18.13 7.22
C TYR A 374 21.36 -19.57 6.80
N ARG A 375 21.45 -20.48 7.76
CA ARG A 375 21.24 -21.91 7.55
C ARG A 375 20.35 -22.49 8.64
N SER A 376 19.48 -23.42 8.29
CA SER A 376 18.88 -24.38 9.21
C SER A 376 19.30 -25.81 8.83
N SER A 377 19.45 -26.67 9.85
CA SER A 377 19.65 -28.12 9.71
C SER A 377 18.33 -28.89 9.73
N GLU A 378 17.20 -28.17 9.80
CA GLU A 378 15.85 -28.69 9.90
C GLU A 378 14.93 -27.93 8.92
N TYR A 379 13.96 -28.62 8.32
CA TYR A 379 13.08 -28.05 7.26
C TYR A 379 12.23 -26.86 7.77
N ASN A 380 11.63 -27.03 8.95
CA ASN A 380 10.81 -26.02 9.64
C ASN A 380 11.51 -25.49 10.89
N GLY A 381 12.85 -25.60 10.94
CA GLY A 381 13.63 -25.14 12.09
C GLY A 381 14.01 -23.67 12.00
N THR A 382 14.59 -23.19 13.09
CA THR A 382 15.13 -21.83 13.18
C THR A 382 16.38 -21.71 12.32
N TYR A 383 16.51 -20.60 11.61
CA TYR A 383 17.68 -20.27 10.81
C TYR A 383 18.71 -19.53 11.64
N LYS A 384 19.97 -19.99 11.64
CA LYS A 384 21.10 -19.30 12.28
C LYS A 384 21.99 -18.64 11.24
N LYS A 385 22.50 -17.44 11.53
CA LYS A 385 23.45 -16.76 10.63
C LYS A 385 24.76 -17.56 10.63
N VAL A 386 25.22 -17.95 9.45
CA VAL A 386 26.43 -18.76 9.27
C VAL A 386 27.53 -18.01 8.54
N LYS A 387 27.19 -16.93 7.83
CA LYS A 387 28.18 -16.08 7.17
C LYS A 387 27.66 -14.66 6.98
N THR A 388 28.54 -13.71 7.23
CA THR A 388 28.46 -12.34 6.68
C THR A 388 29.53 -12.22 5.60
N ILE A 389 29.14 -11.74 4.43
CA ILE A 389 30.01 -11.43 3.31
C ILE A 389 30.00 -9.92 3.16
N THR A 390 31.15 -9.27 3.26
CA THR A 390 31.26 -7.80 3.28
C THR A 390 31.52 -7.16 1.92
N LYS A 391 31.82 -7.98 0.89
CA LYS A 391 32.05 -7.52 -0.49
C LYS A 391 30.91 -7.99 -1.38
N ALA A 392 30.10 -7.05 -1.88
CA ALA A 392 28.98 -7.32 -2.77
C ALA A 392 29.40 -8.07 -4.05
N THR A 393 30.64 -7.93 -4.51
CA THR A 393 31.17 -8.65 -5.69
C THR A 393 31.30 -10.16 -5.47
N THR A 394 31.32 -10.64 -4.23
CA THR A 394 31.39 -12.08 -3.92
C THR A 394 30.08 -12.77 -4.28
N LYS A 395 30.11 -13.67 -5.26
CA LYS A 395 28.92 -14.40 -5.75
C LYS A 395 28.89 -15.88 -5.37
N LYS A 396 29.82 -16.33 -4.53
CA LYS A 396 30.02 -17.73 -4.18
C LYS A 396 30.45 -17.89 -2.72
N TRP A 397 29.92 -18.90 -2.04
CA TRP A 397 30.36 -19.28 -0.70
C TRP A 397 30.30 -20.80 -0.51
N ILE A 398 31.29 -21.36 0.20
CA ILE A 398 31.39 -22.79 0.49
C ILE A 398 31.17 -23.03 1.97
N ASN A 399 30.06 -23.68 2.32
CA ASN A 399 29.81 -24.17 3.68
C ASN A 399 30.48 -25.53 3.88
N LYS A 400 31.41 -25.65 4.84
CA LYS A 400 32.19 -26.88 5.11
C LYS A 400 31.76 -27.52 6.44
N LYS A 401 32.38 -28.65 6.80
CA LYS A 401 32.18 -29.38 8.07
C LYS A 401 30.71 -29.77 8.33
N LEU A 402 29.96 -30.07 7.27
CA LEU A 402 28.57 -30.51 7.38
C LEU A 402 28.50 -32.02 7.70
N ALA A 403 27.44 -32.44 8.37
CA ALA A 403 27.16 -33.86 8.57
C ALA A 403 26.87 -34.53 7.22
N LYS A 404 27.27 -35.80 7.06
CA LYS A 404 26.99 -36.59 5.85
C LYS A 404 25.51 -36.96 5.79
N ASP A 405 25.00 -37.23 4.59
CA ASP A 405 23.61 -37.66 4.37
C ASP A 405 22.57 -36.72 5.01
N ARG A 406 22.74 -35.41 4.85
CA ARG A 406 21.83 -34.39 5.41
C ARG A 406 21.47 -33.35 4.38
N GLU A 407 20.20 -32.94 4.38
CA GLU A 407 19.73 -31.73 3.72
C GLU A 407 19.87 -30.53 4.67
N TYR A 408 20.34 -29.40 4.12
CA TYR A 408 20.40 -28.12 4.80
C TYR A 408 19.64 -27.06 4.02
N PHE A 409 19.01 -26.16 4.76
CA PHE A 409 18.18 -25.09 4.21
C PHE A 409 18.90 -23.77 4.39
N TYR A 410 19.00 -22.99 3.34
CA TYR A 410 19.67 -21.70 3.31
C TYR A 410 18.70 -20.60 2.96
N LYS A 411 18.94 -19.44 3.55
CA LYS A 411 18.40 -18.17 3.06
C LYS A 411 19.51 -17.14 2.99
N ILE A 412 19.56 -16.41 1.89
CA ILE A 412 20.50 -15.32 1.65
C ILE A 412 19.73 -14.02 1.49
N ARG A 413 20.30 -12.91 1.95
CA ARG A 413 19.81 -11.57 1.62
C ARG A 413 20.98 -10.62 1.42
N ALA A 414 20.79 -9.63 0.57
CA ALA A 414 21.70 -8.50 0.47
C ALA A 414 21.49 -7.57 1.66
N TYR A 415 22.56 -6.91 2.10
CA TYR A 415 22.47 -5.82 3.05
C TYR A 415 23.29 -4.62 2.59
N ARG A 416 22.90 -3.44 3.04
CA ARG A 416 23.71 -2.23 2.98
C ARG A 416 23.85 -1.63 4.37
N LYS A 417 25.03 -1.15 4.73
CA LYS A 417 25.30 -0.48 6.00
C LYS A 417 25.42 1.03 5.75
N VAL A 418 24.66 1.83 6.49
CA VAL A 418 24.73 3.31 6.48
C VAL A 418 24.76 3.74 7.94
N ASN A 419 25.80 4.48 8.35
CA ASN A 419 25.99 4.98 9.72
C ASN A 419 25.74 3.90 10.80
N GLY A 420 26.40 2.75 10.68
CA GLY A 420 26.20 1.64 11.63
C GLY A 420 24.99 0.75 11.35
N LYS A 421 23.89 1.29 10.79
CA LYS A 421 22.62 0.60 10.58
C LYS A 421 22.59 -0.22 9.29
N LYS A 422 22.06 -1.45 9.34
CA LYS A 422 21.88 -2.31 8.16
C LYS A 422 20.46 -2.24 7.58
N TYR A 423 20.39 -2.06 6.28
CA TYR A 423 19.18 -2.14 5.44
C TYR A 423 19.21 -3.45 4.67
N PHE A 424 18.15 -4.24 4.78
CA PHE A 424 18.12 -5.61 4.28
C PHE A 424 17.17 -5.76 3.10
N GLY A 425 17.65 -6.41 2.04
CA GLY A 425 16.78 -6.91 0.98
C GLY A 425 15.98 -8.14 1.44
N ALA A 426 15.06 -8.58 0.59
CA ALA A 426 14.29 -9.79 0.84
C ALA A 426 15.20 -11.05 0.84
N TYR A 427 14.76 -12.07 1.57
CA TYR A 427 15.44 -13.37 1.57
C TYR A 427 15.14 -14.15 0.29
N LEU A 428 16.18 -14.74 -0.29
CA LEU A 428 16.05 -15.83 -1.27
C LEU A 428 16.45 -17.15 -0.60
N LYS A 429 15.66 -18.21 -0.81
CA LYS A 429 15.83 -19.50 -0.14
C LYS A 429 16.29 -20.58 -1.12
N VAL A 430 17.06 -21.54 -0.62
CA VAL A 430 17.47 -22.76 -1.35
C VAL A 430 17.76 -23.87 -0.36
N SER A 431 17.64 -25.14 -0.75
CA SER A 431 18.16 -26.26 0.03
C SER A 431 19.16 -27.09 -0.80
N ALA A 432 20.02 -27.81 -0.10
CA ALA A 432 20.90 -28.80 -0.72
C ALA A 432 21.34 -29.86 0.27
N GLY A 433 21.65 -31.04 -0.27
CA GLY A 433 22.20 -32.16 0.47
C GLY A 433 23.72 -32.19 0.52
N THR A 434 24.27 -32.98 1.44
CA THR A 434 25.72 -33.25 1.56
C THR A 434 26.17 -34.56 0.92
N THR A 435 25.31 -35.17 0.10
CA THR A 435 25.63 -36.39 -0.63
C THR A 435 26.17 -35.98 -2.01
N PRO A 436 27.50 -36.01 -2.24
CA PRO A 436 28.09 -35.60 -3.52
C PRO A 436 27.67 -36.55 -4.65
N GLY A 437 27.28 -35.98 -5.79
CA GLY A 437 27.02 -36.72 -7.04
C GLY A 437 25.84 -37.68 -6.93
N GLY A 438 24.62 -37.13 -6.87
CA GLY A 438 23.34 -37.84 -6.71
C GLY A 438 23.41 -39.27 -7.23
N LYS A 439 23.54 -40.23 -6.30
CA LYS A 439 23.49 -41.64 -6.68
C LYS A 439 22.12 -41.84 -7.32
N GLY A 440 22.12 -42.27 -8.58
CA GLY A 440 20.87 -42.68 -9.23
C GLY A 440 20.36 -43.90 -8.47
N PHE A 441 19.23 -43.74 -7.79
CA PHE A 441 18.50 -44.87 -7.23
C PHE A 441 17.41 -45.27 -8.22
N GLN A 442 17.12 -46.56 -8.30
CA GLN A 442 15.91 -47.03 -8.94
C GLN A 442 14.88 -47.34 -7.87
N THR A 443 13.63 -47.04 -8.15
CA THR A 443 12.51 -47.50 -7.31
C THR A 443 12.28 -49.00 -7.55
N LYS A 444 12.03 -49.76 -6.47
CA LYS A 444 11.62 -51.17 -6.53
C LYS A 444 10.12 -51.31 -6.82
N THR A 445 9.35 -50.42 -6.22
CA THR A 445 7.88 -50.33 -6.35
C THR A 445 7.50 -48.91 -6.71
N ALA A 446 6.24 -48.68 -7.10
CA ALA A 446 5.76 -47.31 -7.28
C ALA A 446 5.81 -46.55 -5.94
N MET A 447 6.31 -45.31 -5.96
CA MET A 447 6.49 -44.49 -4.75
C MET A 447 5.74 -43.16 -4.86
N LYS A 448 5.16 -42.71 -3.75
CA LYS A 448 4.50 -41.40 -3.65
C LYS A 448 5.54 -40.31 -3.42
N LEU A 449 5.71 -39.40 -4.38
CA LEU A 449 6.51 -38.20 -4.20
C LEU A 449 5.66 -37.10 -3.58
N LEU A 450 6.07 -36.56 -2.43
CA LEU A 450 5.32 -35.56 -1.66
C LEU A 450 5.81 -34.14 -1.96
N LYS A 451 4.90 -33.16 -1.94
CA LYS A 451 5.25 -31.74 -2.14
C LYS A 451 6.06 -31.15 -0.97
N LYS A 452 5.83 -31.60 0.26
CA LYS A 452 6.49 -31.18 1.51
C LYS A 452 6.89 -32.42 2.33
N PRO A 453 7.87 -32.33 3.24
CA PRO A 453 8.28 -33.46 4.09
C PRO A 453 7.28 -33.67 5.25
N SER A 454 6.08 -34.11 4.91
CA SER A 454 5.00 -34.46 5.83
C SER A 454 4.20 -35.61 5.25
N ALA A 455 3.87 -36.62 6.05
CA ALA A 455 3.06 -37.76 5.59
C ALA A 455 1.67 -37.33 5.08
N LYS A 456 1.14 -36.22 5.63
CA LYS A 456 -0.13 -35.58 5.23
C LYS A 456 0.01 -34.66 4.00
N SER A 457 1.22 -34.48 3.45
CA SER A 457 1.42 -33.63 2.29
C SER A 457 0.69 -34.18 1.06
N ALA A 458 0.14 -33.26 0.26
CA ALA A 458 -0.35 -33.58 -1.06
C ALA A 458 0.72 -34.29 -1.90
N LYS A 459 0.27 -35.25 -2.72
CA LYS A 459 1.08 -35.94 -3.72
C LYS A 459 1.53 -34.92 -4.78
N ARG A 460 2.83 -34.90 -5.08
CA ARG A 460 3.40 -34.15 -6.20
C ARG A 460 3.39 -34.98 -7.47
N ALA A 461 3.77 -36.25 -7.37
CA ALA A 461 3.79 -37.20 -8.47
C ALA A 461 3.76 -38.63 -7.91
N THR A 462 3.43 -39.59 -8.76
CA THR A 462 3.76 -40.99 -8.54
C THR A 462 5.05 -41.30 -9.31
N ILE A 463 6.06 -41.83 -8.62
CA ILE A 463 7.27 -42.33 -9.23
C ILE A 463 7.01 -43.80 -9.59
N PRO A 464 7.01 -44.21 -10.87
CA PRO A 464 6.77 -45.60 -11.25
C PRO A 464 7.83 -46.55 -10.67
N ALA A 465 7.53 -47.84 -10.60
CA ALA A 465 8.56 -48.84 -10.32
C ALA A 465 9.65 -48.83 -11.42
N GLY A 466 10.91 -49.06 -11.05
CA GLY A 466 12.06 -49.04 -11.97
C GLY A 466 12.56 -47.63 -12.36
N ALA A 467 11.82 -46.58 -12.02
CA ALA A 467 12.17 -45.21 -12.37
C ALA A 467 13.43 -44.73 -11.63
N THR A 468 14.20 -43.87 -12.31
CA THR A 468 15.42 -43.29 -11.74
C THR A 468 15.09 -42.04 -10.93
N VAL A 469 15.63 -41.97 -9.71
CA VAL A 469 15.57 -40.80 -8.83
C VAL A 469 16.96 -40.39 -8.38
N HIS A 470 17.20 -39.09 -8.27
CA HIS A 470 18.43 -38.55 -7.70
C HIS A 470 18.19 -38.26 -6.23
N TYR A 471 18.88 -38.98 -5.35
CA TYR A 471 18.79 -38.73 -3.91
C TYR A 471 19.66 -37.55 -3.51
N ILE A 472 19.04 -36.57 -2.84
CA ILE A 472 19.69 -35.34 -2.40
C ILE A 472 20.21 -35.51 -0.97
N GLY A 473 19.36 -35.98 -0.06
CA GLY A 473 19.74 -36.21 1.34
C GLY A 473 18.57 -36.39 2.29
N LYS A 474 18.89 -36.63 3.56
CA LYS A 474 17.91 -36.76 4.64
C LYS A 474 17.46 -35.39 5.14
N THR A 475 16.18 -35.13 5.01
CA THR A 475 15.48 -33.99 5.59
C THR A 475 15.08 -34.33 7.02
N VAL A 476 15.42 -33.45 7.96
CA VAL A 476 14.99 -33.59 9.36
C VAL A 476 14.06 -32.45 9.72
N LEU A 477 12.98 -32.74 10.43
CA LEU A 477 12.06 -31.73 10.96
C LEU A 477 12.41 -31.42 12.42
N LYS A 478 11.86 -30.32 12.95
CA LYS A 478 12.05 -29.90 14.36
C LYS A 478 11.67 -31.01 15.36
N ASN A 479 10.60 -31.74 15.06
CA ASN A 479 10.14 -32.91 15.83
C ASN A 479 10.94 -34.20 15.56
N LYS A 480 12.11 -34.10 14.92
CA LYS A 480 13.01 -35.21 14.58
C LYS A 480 12.47 -36.23 13.56
N ALA A 481 11.28 -36.00 12.99
CA ALA A 481 10.79 -36.77 11.85
C ALA A 481 11.75 -36.65 10.66
N LYS A 482 11.90 -37.75 9.90
CA LYS A 482 12.86 -37.88 8.81
C LYS A 482 12.13 -38.12 7.50
N PHE A 483 12.52 -37.38 6.47
CA PHE A 483 12.08 -37.55 5.09
C PHE A 483 13.31 -37.57 4.18
N TYR A 484 13.11 -37.96 2.94
CA TYR A 484 14.19 -38.17 1.99
C TYR A 484 13.92 -37.35 0.74
N HIS A 485 14.75 -36.33 0.54
CA HIS A 485 14.63 -35.41 -0.58
C HIS A 485 15.20 -36.04 -1.84
N VAL A 486 14.38 -36.09 -2.90
CA VAL A 486 14.73 -36.70 -4.18
C VAL A 486 14.27 -35.83 -5.34
N GLN A 487 14.96 -35.97 -6.47
CA GLN A 487 14.54 -35.44 -7.77
C GLN A 487 14.19 -36.58 -8.71
N PHE A 488 12.99 -36.55 -9.26
CA PHE A 488 12.49 -37.51 -10.24
C PHE A 488 12.36 -36.83 -11.61
N HIS A 489 12.95 -37.44 -12.64
CA HIS A 489 12.93 -36.89 -14.00
C HIS A 489 11.95 -37.72 -14.85
N LYS A 490 11.01 -37.06 -15.51
CA LYS A 490 10.05 -37.68 -16.45
C LYS A 490 10.03 -36.84 -17.74
N GLY A 491 10.70 -37.34 -18.77
CA GLY A 491 10.98 -36.55 -19.98
C GLY A 491 11.81 -35.31 -19.65
N SER A 492 11.40 -34.14 -20.15
CA SER A 492 12.03 -32.84 -19.87
C SER A 492 11.68 -32.26 -18.50
N LYS A 493 10.69 -32.83 -17.78
CA LYS A 493 10.23 -32.31 -16.49
C LYS A 493 11.00 -32.94 -15.33
N THR A 494 11.46 -32.09 -14.41
CA THR A 494 12.06 -32.50 -13.14
C THR A 494 11.10 -32.22 -11.99
N PHE A 495 10.79 -33.25 -11.20
CA PHE A 495 9.95 -33.17 -10.02
C PHE A 495 10.80 -33.30 -8.76
N ASP A 496 10.85 -32.21 -7.99
CA ASP A 496 11.57 -32.14 -6.72
C ASP A 496 10.59 -32.38 -5.56
N GLY A 497 10.90 -33.31 -4.64
CA GLY A 497 9.99 -33.64 -3.55
C GLY A 497 10.53 -34.68 -2.56
N TYR A 498 9.64 -35.17 -1.69
CA TYR A 498 10.03 -35.94 -0.51
C TYR A 498 9.42 -37.33 -0.49
N LEU A 499 10.18 -38.30 0.01
CA LEU A 499 9.72 -39.65 0.34
C LEU A 499 9.67 -39.84 1.86
N THR A 500 8.72 -40.63 2.36
CA THR A 500 8.62 -41.03 3.78
C THR A 500 9.66 -42.10 4.16
N SER A 501 10.13 -42.87 3.18
CA SER A 501 11.07 -43.98 3.39
C SER A 501 11.92 -44.21 2.14
N ILE A 502 13.12 -44.76 2.33
CA ILE A 502 14.03 -45.21 1.26
C ILE A 502 14.07 -46.73 1.09
N LYS A 503 13.28 -47.51 1.84
CA LYS A 503 13.24 -48.98 1.72
C LYS A 503 12.90 -49.46 0.29
N GLY A 504 12.08 -48.67 -0.42
CA GLY A 504 11.71 -48.90 -1.82
C GLY A 504 12.76 -48.45 -2.84
N LEU A 505 13.90 -47.89 -2.41
CA LEU A 505 14.99 -47.51 -3.30
C LEU A 505 16.04 -48.62 -3.32
N LYS A 506 16.50 -48.99 -4.52
CA LYS A 506 17.71 -49.78 -4.73
C LYS A 506 18.78 -48.88 -5.33
N LEU A 507 20.02 -49.01 -4.87
CA LEU A 507 21.14 -48.46 -5.62
C LEU A 507 21.11 -49.10 -7.02
N ARG A 508 21.36 -48.29 -8.05
CA ARG A 508 21.63 -48.82 -9.39
C ARG A 508 22.79 -49.82 -9.30
N LYS A 509 22.61 -51.01 -9.90
CA LYS A 509 23.36 -52.27 -9.63
C LYS A 509 24.77 -52.06 -9.05
N THR A 510 24.88 -52.42 -7.77
CA THR A 510 26.14 -52.70 -7.09
C THR A 510 26.49 -54.16 -7.36
N LEU A 511 27.70 -54.45 -7.85
CA LEU A 511 28.21 -55.82 -7.94
C LEU A 511 29.09 -56.11 -6.71
N ILE A 512 29.20 -57.37 -6.31
CA ILE A 512 30.07 -57.81 -5.21
C ILE A 512 31.19 -58.60 -5.84
N THR A 513 32.45 -58.29 -5.52
CA THR A 513 33.56 -59.07 -6.09
C THR A 513 33.58 -60.49 -5.51
N ALA A 514 33.39 -61.53 -6.33
CA ALA A 514 33.44 -62.94 -5.91
C ALA A 514 34.80 -63.36 -5.33
N LYS A 515 35.87 -62.63 -5.67
CA LYS A 515 37.23 -62.83 -5.15
C LYS A 515 37.95 -61.51 -4.94
N ARG A 516 39.15 -61.54 -4.37
CA ARG A 516 40.01 -60.35 -4.37
C ARG A 516 40.29 -59.97 -5.82
N SER A 517 39.92 -58.76 -6.21
CA SER A 517 39.79 -58.40 -7.62
C SER A 517 40.59 -57.15 -7.94
N PRO A 518 41.50 -57.18 -8.94
CA PRO A 518 42.27 -56.01 -9.33
C PRO A 518 41.37 -54.95 -9.98
N LEU A 519 41.42 -53.74 -9.44
CA LEU A 519 40.88 -52.54 -10.07
C LEU A 519 41.94 -52.00 -11.04
N LYS A 520 41.70 -52.18 -12.34
CA LYS A 520 42.61 -51.81 -13.44
C LYS A 520 42.38 -50.38 -13.93
N GLN A 521 43.41 -49.74 -14.48
CA GLN A 521 43.31 -48.37 -15.00
C GLN A 521 42.46 -48.26 -16.28
N SER A 522 42.41 -49.32 -17.09
CA SER A 522 41.62 -49.40 -18.32
C SER A 522 41.04 -50.80 -18.51
N ALA A 523 40.09 -50.96 -19.46
CA ALA A 523 39.46 -52.24 -19.77
C ALA A 523 40.39 -53.14 -20.62
N SER A 524 41.48 -53.62 -20.01
CA SER A 524 42.43 -54.57 -20.60
C SER A 524 43.02 -55.46 -19.51
N ALA A 525 43.32 -56.72 -19.85
CA ALA A 525 43.96 -57.66 -18.93
C ALA A 525 45.38 -57.20 -18.54
N SER A 526 46.12 -56.61 -19.48
CA SER A 526 47.48 -56.09 -19.28
C SER A 526 47.53 -54.71 -18.63
N ALA A 527 46.39 -54.07 -18.37
CA ALA A 527 46.37 -52.73 -17.78
C ALA A 527 46.97 -52.71 -16.37
N LYS A 528 47.57 -51.58 -16.00
CA LYS A 528 48.12 -51.36 -14.65
C LYS A 528 47.04 -51.52 -13.58
N THR A 529 47.35 -52.28 -12.53
CA THR A 529 46.48 -52.42 -11.35
C THR A 529 46.62 -51.17 -10.47
N LEU A 530 45.52 -50.45 -10.26
CA LEU A 530 45.47 -49.26 -9.41
C LEU A 530 45.28 -49.61 -7.93
N ALA A 531 44.52 -50.66 -7.66
CA ALA A 531 44.29 -51.19 -6.32
C ALA A 531 43.75 -52.62 -6.41
N THR A 532 43.85 -53.40 -5.34
CA THR A 532 43.19 -54.71 -5.23
C THR A 532 42.00 -54.58 -4.29
N LEU A 533 40.81 -54.92 -4.80
CA LEU A 533 39.57 -54.93 -4.06
C LEU A 533 39.53 -56.20 -3.20
N PRO A 534 39.15 -56.11 -1.91
CA PRO A 534 38.91 -57.29 -1.08
C PRO A 534 37.82 -58.19 -1.67
N LYS A 535 37.85 -59.50 -1.35
CA LYS A 535 36.74 -60.42 -1.66
C LYS A 535 35.47 -59.93 -0.96
N ASN A 536 34.33 -60.14 -1.59
CA ASN A 536 33.02 -59.67 -1.14
C ASN A 536 32.87 -58.14 -1.06
N MET A 537 33.75 -57.38 -1.72
CA MET A 537 33.66 -55.92 -1.74
C MET A 537 32.53 -55.46 -2.66
N PRO A 538 31.55 -54.69 -2.17
CA PRO A 538 30.53 -54.08 -3.01
C PRO A 538 31.12 -52.91 -3.82
N VAL A 539 30.86 -52.90 -5.11
CA VAL A 539 31.27 -51.83 -6.03
C VAL A 539 30.12 -51.37 -6.91
N ILE A 540 30.12 -50.07 -7.22
CA ILE A 540 29.08 -49.47 -8.05
C ILE A 540 29.52 -49.56 -9.50
N VAL A 541 28.71 -50.19 -10.36
CA VAL A 541 28.97 -50.25 -11.79
C VAL A 541 28.50 -48.97 -12.45
N LEU A 542 29.43 -48.26 -13.07
CA LEU A 542 29.17 -47.04 -13.82
C LEU A 542 28.93 -47.31 -15.31
N LYS A 543 29.67 -48.26 -15.91
CA LYS A 543 29.59 -48.60 -17.34
C LYS A 543 30.17 -50.00 -17.60
N THR A 544 29.69 -50.69 -18.64
CA THR A 544 30.26 -51.93 -19.19
C THR A 544 31.08 -51.67 -20.45
N LYS A 545 32.17 -52.39 -20.66
CA LYS A 545 32.96 -52.37 -21.90
C LYS A 545 33.46 -53.77 -22.24
N LYS A 546 33.30 -54.23 -23.48
CA LYS A 546 33.97 -55.43 -23.98
C LYS A 546 35.36 -55.07 -24.51
N SER A 547 36.34 -55.91 -24.24
CA SER A 547 37.72 -55.77 -24.72
C SER A 547 38.33 -57.17 -24.82
N GLY A 548 38.71 -57.56 -26.04
CA GLY A 548 38.94 -58.97 -26.36
C GLY A 548 37.73 -59.84 -26.01
N LYS A 549 37.96 -61.02 -25.43
CA LYS A 549 36.90 -61.95 -24.98
C LYS A 549 36.27 -61.58 -23.62
N HIS A 550 36.67 -60.48 -22.99
CA HIS A 550 36.26 -60.14 -21.63
C HIS A 550 35.28 -58.96 -21.58
N THR A 551 34.28 -59.08 -20.71
CA THR A 551 33.43 -57.95 -20.30
C THR A 551 34.04 -57.29 -19.07
N TRP A 552 34.14 -55.97 -19.05
CA TRP A 552 34.70 -55.19 -17.95
C TRP A 552 33.67 -54.21 -17.42
N TYR A 553 33.61 -54.07 -16.09
CA TYR A 553 32.79 -53.08 -15.41
C TYR A 553 33.68 -51.93 -14.94
N MET A 554 33.38 -50.70 -15.37
CA MET A 554 33.95 -49.50 -14.78
C MET A 554 33.30 -49.25 -13.43
N THR A 555 34.10 -49.19 -12.38
CA THR A 555 33.62 -49.15 -10.99
C THR A 555 34.33 -48.10 -10.16
N VAL A 556 33.70 -47.75 -9.05
CA VAL A 556 34.23 -46.78 -8.07
C VAL A 556 34.55 -47.50 -6.77
N TYR A 557 35.78 -47.31 -6.30
CA TYR A 557 36.28 -47.86 -5.05
C TYR A 557 36.80 -46.74 -4.15
N LEU A 558 36.44 -46.78 -2.87
CA LEU A 558 36.94 -45.84 -1.87
C LEU A 558 37.94 -46.57 -0.98
N LYS A 559 39.22 -46.18 -1.03
CA LYS A 559 40.25 -46.69 -0.12
C LYS A 559 40.64 -45.55 0.83
N GLY A 560 40.30 -45.70 2.11
CA GLY A 560 40.48 -44.63 3.10
C GLY A 560 39.68 -43.36 2.73
N LYS A 561 40.37 -42.25 2.47
CA LYS A 561 39.77 -40.93 2.14
C LYS A 561 39.84 -40.55 0.65
N LYS A 562 40.47 -41.36 -0.22
CA LYS A 562 40.57 -41.11 -1.68
C LYS A 562 39.62 -42.01 -2.47
N LEU A 563 39.00 -41.42 -3.49
CA LEU A 563 38.12 -42.11 -4.43
C LEU A 563 38.97 -42.57 -5.63
N HIS A 564 38.84 -43.84 -5.99
CA HIS A 564 39.50 -44.45 -7.13
C HIS A 564 38.43 -44.92 -8.12
N THR A 565 38.68 -44.74 -9.41
CA THR A 565 37.81 -45.23 -10.49
C THR A 565 38.68 -46.06 -11.44
N GLY A 566 38.17 -47.24 -11.81
CA GLY A 566 38.90 -48.17 -12.67
C GLY A 566 38.00 -49.30 -13.14
N TYR A 567 38.56 -50.28 -13.83
CA TYR A 567 37.84 -51.39 -14.44
C TYR A 567 38.11 -52.69 -13.69
N VAL A 568 37.08 -53.49 -13.50
CA VAL A 568 37.16 -54.83 -12.92
C VAL A 568 36.51 -55.78 -13.91
N ASN A 569 37.12 -56.94 -14.12
CA ASN A 569 36.59 -57.91 -15.08
C ASN A 569 35.25 -58.46 -14.58
N ALA A 570 34.31 -58.71 -15.48
CA ALA A 570 33.00 -59.21 -15.15
C ALA A 570 33.05 -60.58 -14.46
N THR A 571 34.04 -61.41 -14.79
CA THR A 571 34.25 -62.73 -14.17
C THR A 571 34.75 -62.67 -12.73
N GLN A 572 35.04 -61.47 -12.23
CA GLN A 572 35.51 -61.24 -10.88
C GLN A 572 34.39 -60.80 -9.91
N PHE A 573 33.15 -60.72 -10.42
CA PHE A 573 31.94 -60.42 -9.67
C PHE A 573 31.08 -61.65 -9.48
#